data_AF-A0A533BN77-F1
#
_entry.id   AF-A0A533BN77-F1
#
_cell.length_a   1.000
_cell.length_b   1.000
_cell.length_c   1.000
_cell.angle_alpha   90.00
_cell.angle_beta   90.00
_cell.angle_gamma   90.00
#
_symmetry.space_group_name_H-M   'P 1'
#
loop_
_entity.id
_entity.type
_entity.pdbx_description
1 polymer ?
#
loop_
_entity_poly.entity_id
_entity_poly.type
_entity_poly.pdbx_seq_one_letter_code
_entity_poly.pdbx_strand_id
1 'polypeptide(L)'
;MPREATLFESADGSVLKGYRLLQRGGANIPPMWIQRASESRCRLHKDVAQALRRKSKSGQSTLKEWKKRYNKECFYYGLRVLLELARKGKTRLTKAPRA
;
A
#
# COMPACT_ATOMS: atom_id res chain seq x y z
N MET A 1 -18.10 -6.65 -4.03
CA MET A 1 -16.70 -6.95 -3.62
C MET A 1 -15.93 -5.65 -3.44
N PRO A 2 -15.05 -5.51 -2.42
CA PRO A 2 -14.27 -4.29 -2.26
C PRO A 2 -13.34 -4.13 -3.46
N ARG A 3 -13.58 -3.11 -4.28
CA ARG A 3 -12.64 -2.70 -5.33
C ARG A 3 -11.39 -2.15 -4.66
N GLU A 4 -10.25 -2.20 -5.33
CA GLU A 4 -8.93 -1.72 -4.86
C GLU A 4 -9.04 -0.46 -4.01
N ALA A 5 -9.78 0.55 -4.49
CA ALA A 5 -9.97 1.84 -3.86
C ALA A 5 -10.54 1.81 -2.43
N THR A 6 -11.43 0.88 -2.08
CA THR A 6 -12.14 0.90 -0.79
C THR A 6 -11.51 0.00 0.26
N LEU A 7 -10.74 -1.03 -0.12
CA LEU A 7 -10.23 -2.01 0.84
C LEU A 7 -9.28 -1.39 1.88
N PHE A 8 -8.39 -0.49 1.44
CA PHE A 8 -7.46 0.20 2.35
C PHE A 8 -8.20 1.03 3.39
N GLU A 9 -9.20 1.80 2.96
CA GLU A 9 -9.98 2.68 3.83
C GLU A 9 -10.89 1.86 4.77
N SER A 10 -11.56 0.82 4.26
CA SER A 10 -12.38 -0.09 5.08
C SER A 10 -11.58 -0.85 6.14
N ALA A 11 -10.31 -1.15 5.84
CA ALA A 11 -9.39 -1.80 6.76
C ALA A 11 -8.66 -0.80 7.67
N ASP A 12 -8.87 0.52 7.50
CA ASP A 12 -8.14 1.57 8.22
C ASP A 12 -6.61 1.37 8.14
N GLY A 13 -6.13 0.97 6.95
CA GLY A 13 -4.72 0.61 6.72
C GLY A 13 -4.21 -0.64 7.45
N SER A 14 -5.02 -1.32 8.27
CA SER A 14 -4.64 -2.52 9.01
C SER A 14 -4.63 -3.75 8.11
N VAL A 15 -3.44 -4.31 7.88
CA VAL A 15 -3.24 -5.52 7.07
C VAL A 15 -4.08 -6.70 7.58
N LEU A 16 -4.11 -6.94 8.90
CA LEU A 16 -4.89 -8.04 9.48
C LEU A 16 -6.41 -7.82 9.32
N LYS A 17 -6.89 -6.58 9.46
CA LYS A 17 -8.30 -6.26 9.23
C LYS A 17 -8.66 -6.47 7.75
N GLY A 18 -7.82 -5.99 6.84
CA GLY A 18 -7.97 -6.21 5.40
C GLY A 18 -7.98 -7.69 5.04
N TYR A 19 -7.11 -8.50 5.64
CA TYR A 19 -7.04 -9.93 5.41
C TYR A 19 -8.33 -10.64 5.83
N ARG A 20 -8.85 -10.32 7.02
CA ARG A 20 -10.15 -10.84 7.50
C ARG A 20 -11.32 -10.42 6.62
N LEU A 21 -11.32 -9.19 6.10
CA LEU A 21 -12.32 -8.74 5.14
C LEU A 21 -12.28 -9.55 3.84
N LEU A 22 -11.07 -9.86 3.34
CA LEU A 22 -10.89 -10.69 2.15
C LEU A 22 -11.32 -12.14 2.37
N GLN A 23 -11.03 -12.73 3.54
CA GLN A 23 -11.47 -14.09 3.87
C GLN A 23 -12.99 -14.22 3.84
N ARG A 24 -13.72 -13.23 4.37
CA ARG A 24 -15.20 -13.22 4.35
C ARG A 24 -15.78 -13.04 2.95
N GLY A 25 -15.07 -12.33 2.06
CA GLY A 25 -15.55 -12.00 0.72
C GLY A 25 -15.03 -12.88 -0.41
N GLY A 26 -14.14 -13.85 -0.13
CA GLY A 26 -13.54 -14.74 -1.15
C GLY A 26 -12.62 -14.04 -2.15
N ALA A 27 -12.13 -12.83 -1.86
CA ALA A 27 -11.43 -12.00 -2.83
C ALA A 27 -9.91 -12.29 -2.89
N ASN A 28 -9.32 -12.06 -4.07
CA ASN A 28 -7.89 -12.14 -4.30
C ASN A 28 -7.30 -10.73 -4.46
N ILE A 29 -6.04 -10.54 -4.05
CA ILE A 29 -5.28 -9.32 -4.34
C ILE A 29 -4.39 -9.59 -5.57
N PRO A 30 -4.66 -8.95 -6.73
CA PRO A 30 -3.79 -9.04 -7.89
C PRO A 30 -2.41 -8.44 -7.60
N PRO A 31 -1.29 -9.05 -8.09
CA PRO A 31 0.04 -8.47 -7.97
C PRO A 31 0.14 -7.03 -8.52
N MET A 32 -0.65 -6.71 -9.56
CA MET A 32 -0.69 -5.37 -10.15
C MET A 32 -1.13 -4.27 -9.17
N TRP A 33 -1.86 -4.59 -8.09
CA TRP A 33 -2.24 -3.56 -7.10
C TRP A 33 -1.03 -3.03 -6.33
N ILE A 34 -0.06 -3.89 -6.03
CA ILE A 34 1.20 -3.48 -5.40
C ILE A 34 1.98 -2.60 -6.37
N GLN A 35 2.05 -3.00 -7.65
CA GLN A 35 2.73 -2.22 -8.69
C GLN A 35 2.08 -0.84 -8.86
N ARG A 36 0.75 -0.76 -8.99
CA ARG A 36 0.02 0.49 -9.13
C ARG A 36 0.16 1.40 -7.90
N ALA A 37 0.15 0.83 -6.70
CA ALA A 37 0.40 1.60 -5.47
C ALA A 37 1.82 2.18 -5.45
N SER A 38 2.82 1.39 -5.87
CA SER A 38 4.20 1.87 -6.01
C SER A 38 4.33 2.96 -7.07
N GLU A 39 3.78 2.77 -8.27
CA GLU A 39 3.76 3.79 -9.32
C GLU A 39 3.09 5.08 -8.86
N SER A 40 1.96 4.97 -8.15
CA SER A 40 1.23 6.10 -7.58
C SER A 40 2.10 6.89 -6.59
N ARG A 41 2.86 6.21 -5.72
CA ARG A 41 3.81 6.86 -4.81
C ARG A 41 4.97 7.50 -5.56
N CYS A 42 5.57 6.78 -6.52
CA CYS A 42 6.72 7.27 -7.29
C CYS A 42 6.43 8.55 -8.08
N ARG A 43 5.17 8.75 -8.51
CA ARG A 43 4.75 10.01 -9.16
C ARG A 43 4.98 11.26 -8.30
N LEU A 44 5.02 11.14 -6.97
CA LEU A 44 5.28 12.26 -6.06
C LEU A 44 6.75 12.49 -5.74
N HIS A 45 7.67 11.63 -6.20
CA HIS A 45 9.08 11.70 -5.77
C HIS A 45 9.72 13.06 -6.07
N LYS A 46 9.43 13.66 -7.23
CA LYS A 46 9.94 14.99 -7.59
C LYS A 46 9.44 16.07 -6.62
N ASP A 47 8.14 16.08 -6.36
CA ASP A 47 7.51 17.07 -5.47
C ASP A 47 7.95 16.88 -4.01
N VAL A 48 8.08 15.64 -3.57
CA VAL A 48 8.61 15.29 -2.24
C VAL A 48 10.06 15.74 -2.10
N ALA A 49 10.91 15.47 -3.09
CA ALA A 49 12.30 15.92 -3.06
C ALA A 49 12.38 17.46 -2.97
N GLN A 50 11.54 18.18 -3.71
CA GLN A 50 11.48 19.63 -3.63
C GLN A 50 10.96 20.12 -2.29
N ALA A 51 9.90 19.50 -1.76
CA ALA A 51 9.33 19.81 -0.45
C ALA A 51 10.35 19.62 0.69
N LEU A 52 11.10 18.52 0.67
CA LEU A 52 12.16 18.24 1.65
C LEU A 52 13.30 19.25 1.57
N ARG A 53 13.75 19.60 0.35
CA ARG A 53 14.84 20.59 0.14
C ARG A 53 14.46 21.99 0.61
N ARG A 54 13.22 22.43 0.37
CA ARG A 54 12.74 23.77 0.73
C ARG A 54 12.53 23.95 2.24
N LYS A 55 12.46 22.86 3.03
CA LYS A 55 12.21 22.86 4.49
C LYS A 55 11.00 23.73 4.91
N SER A 56 10.07 23.98 3.99
CA SER A 56 8.94 24.89 4.21
C SER A 56 7.69 24.14 4.66
N LYS A 57 6.84 24.81 5.44
CA LYS A 57 5.54 24.25 5.85
C LYS A 57 4.63 23.94 4.65
N SER A 58 4.82 24.62 3.52
CA SER A 58 4.06 24.38 2.28
C SER A 58 4.29 23.00 1.67
N GLY A 59 5.39 22.31 2.01
CA GLY A 59 5.66 20.94 1.58
C GLY A 59 4.96 19.85 2.40
N GLN A 60 4.35 20.18 3.54
CA GLN A 60 3.77 19.18 4.45
C GLN A 60 2.63 18.38 3.83
N SER A 61 1.80 19.00 2.98
CA SER A 61 0.71 18.31 2.28
C SER A 61 1.26 17.21 1.36
N THR A 62 2.29 17.53 0.57
CA THR A 62 2.99 16.57 -0.32
C THR A 62 3.60 15.41 0.47
N LEU A 63 4.22 15.69 1.63
CA LEU A 63 4.78 14.65 2.48
C LEU A 63 3.71 13.75 3.10
N LYS A 64 2.59 14.33 3.56
CA LYS A 64 1.44 13.56 4.09
C LYS A 64 0.83 12.67 3.01
N GLU A 65 0.67 13.19 1.79
CA GLU A 65 0.15 12.43 0.67
C GLU A 65 1.10 11.30 0.25
N TRP A 66 2.42 11.56 0.20
CA TRP A 66 3.42 10.51 -0.02
C TRP A 66 3.34 9.42 1.04
N LYS A 67 3.22 9.79 2.33
CA LYS A 67 3.04 8.84 3.44
C LYS A 67 1.77 8.00 3.26
N LYS A 68 0.66 8.62 2.84
CA LYS A 68 -0.60 7.89 2.57
C LYS A 68 -0.40 6.85 1.48
N ARG A 69 0.26 7.21 0.37
CA ARG A 69 0.54 6.28 -0.74
C ARG A 69 1.50 5.17 -0.35
N TYR A 70 2.52 5.47 0.44
CA TYR A 70 3.44 4.48 1.00
C TYR A 70 2.70 3.47 1.89
N ASN A 71 1.87 3.94 2.83
CA ASN A 71 1.07 3.07 3.68
C ASN A 71 0.15 2.16 2.87
N LYS A 72 -0.43 2.68 1.79
CA LYS A 72 -1.28 1.91 0.87
C LYS A 72 -0.51 0.82 0.12
N GLU A 73 0.71 1.12 -0.33
CA GLU A 73 1.63 0.13 -0.93
C GLU A 73 1.96 -0.98 0.08
N CYS A 74 2.38 -0.61 1.30
CA CYS A 74 2.65 -1.55 2.39
C CYS A 74 1.44 -2.42 2.74
N PHE A 75 0.25 -1.83 2.73
CA PHE A 75 -0.99 -2.55 3.01
C PHE A 75 -1.25 -3.67 1.99
N TYR A 76 -1.23 -3.38 0.68
CA TYR A 76 -1.45 -4.41 -0.33
C TYR A 76 -0.33 -5.43 -0.38
N TYR A 77 0.92 -5.00 -0.14
CA TYR A 77 2.05 -5.90 -0.03
C TYR A 77 1.85 -6.91 1.11
N GLY A 78 1.57 -6.43 2.32
CA GLY A 78 1.35 -7.27 3.49
C GLY A 78 0.16 -8.21 3.30
N LEU A 79 -0.93 -7.72 2.73
CA LEU A 79 -2.09 -8.56 2.41
C LEU A 79 -1.73 -9.71 1.47
N ARG A 80 -0.94 -9.41 0.43
CA ARG A 80 -0.52 -10.42 -0.52
C ARG A 80 0.38 -11.47 0.12
N VAL A 81 1.31 -11.05 0.99
CA VAL A 81 2.13 -11.97 1.79
C VAL A 81 1.25 -12.90 2.64
N LEU A 82 0.31 -12.35 3.40
CA LEU A 82 -0.59 -13.16 4.24
C LEU A 82 -1.44 -14.13 3.41
N LEU A 83 -1.95 -13.71 2.25
CA LEU A 83 -2.71 -14.58 1.35
C LEU A 83 -1.85 -15.72 0.78
N GLU A 84 -0.59 -15.46 0.41
CA GLU A 84 0.31 -16.48 -0.11
C GLU A 84 0.73 -17.47 0.99
N LEU A 85 1.04 -16.98 2.18
CA LEU A 85 1.34 -17.82 3.34
C LEU A 85 0.14 -18.71 3.70
N ALA A 86 -1.07 -18.14 3.77
CA ALA A 86 -2.27 -18.91 4.09
C ALA A 86 -2.62 -19.96 3.03
N ARG A 87 -2.31 -19.73 1.75
CA ARG A 87 -2.63 -20.66 0.66
C ARG A 87 -1.55 -21.70 0.37
N LYS A 88 -0.27 -21.34 0.55
CA LYS A 88 0.88 -22.12 0.07
C LYS A 88 1.94 -22.40 1.14
N GLY A 89 1.80 -21.82 2.34
CA GLY A 89 2.81 -21.87 3.40
C GLY A 89 4.10 -21.10 3.12
N LYS A 90 4.20 -20.41 1.96
CA LYS A 90 5.39 -19.67 1.52
C LYS A 90 5.03 -18.48 0.66
N THR A 91 5.88 -17.46 0.67
CA THR A 91 5.80 -16.30 -0.23
C THR A 91 7.14 -16.04 -0.90
N ARG A 92 7.10 -15.46 -2.11
CA ARG A 92 8.30 -14.96 -2.81
C ARG A 92 8.50 -13.45 -2.58
N LEU A 93 7.55 -12.79 -1.91
CA LEU A 93 7.64 -11.40 -1.52
C LEU A 93 8.45 -11.30 -0.24
N THR A 94 9.77 -11.18 -0.39
CA THR A 94 10.74 -11.11 0.71
C THR A 94 11.34 -9.72 0.89
N LYS A 95 11.21 -8.85 -0.12
CA LYS A 95 11.73 -7.48 -0.08
C LYS A 95 10.64 -6.50 0.31
N ALA A 96 10.90 -5.65 1.29
CA ALA A 96 9.98 -4.57 1.65
C ALA A 96 9.60 -3.70 0.44
N PRO A 97 8.39 -3.10 0.43
CA PRO A 97 8.03 -2.04 -0.50
C PRO A 97 9.16 -1.02 -0.64
N ARG A 98 9.52 -0.65 -1.88
CA ARG A 98 10.69 0.22 -2.11
C ARG A 98 10.46 1.55 -1.38
N ALA A 99 11.36 1.97 -0.49
CA ALA A 99 11.27 3.29 0.15
C ALA A 99 11.50 4.40 -0.89
#